data_AF-A0A7S3GV52-F1
#
_entry.id   AF-A0A7S3GV52-F1
#
_cell.length_a   1.000
_cell.length_b   1.000
_cell.length_c   1.000
_cell.angle_alpha   90.00
_cell.angle_beta   90.00
_cell.angle_gamma   90.00
#
_symmetry.space_group_name_H-M   'P 1'
#
loop_
_entity.id
_entity.type
_entity.pdbx_description
1 polymer ?
#
loop_
_entity_poly.entity_id
_entity_poly.type
_entity_poly.pdbx_seq_one_letter_code
_entity_poly.pdbx_strand_id
1 'polypeptide(L)'
;VRLNYNEIGQEYANLRIRLDTRLLAHECSTRGIIISKTSVWRHLKALKAVTRNLRIKPTLSEDHFVARLHYVIDQVSQPHGEVLPYQFKNQYDTIHIYESWFFLANVNNQIVIWEGIEVPDAPTCKHKSHIVKV
;
A
#
# COMPACT_ATOMS: atom_id res chain seq x y z
N VAL A 1 2.92 -27.27 16.96
CA VAL A 1 2.06 -27.13 15.78
C VAL A 1 2.41 -25.80 15.12
N ARG A 2 3.19 -25.79 14.03
CA ARG A 2 3.28 -24.60 13.16
C ARG A 2 1.89 -24.47 12.55
N LEU A 3 1.08 -23.54 13.07
CA LEU A 3 -0.25 -23.31 12.53
C LEU A 3 -0.12 -22.96 11.04
N ASN A 4 -1.10 -23.36 10.24
CA ASN A 4 -1.20 -23.15 8.78
C ASN A 4 -1.18 -21.65 8.37
N TYR A 5 -0.89 -20.73 9.28
CA TYR A 5 -0.84 -19.29 9.03
C TYR A 5 0.10 -18.96 7.88
N ASN A 6 1.32 -19.50 7.88
CA ASN A 6 2.29 -19.18 6.84
C ASN A 6 1.83 -19.64 5.46
N GLU A 7 1.18 -20.79 5.38
CA GLU A 7 0.60 -21.31 4.15
C GLU A 7 -0.55 -20.43 3.67
N ILE A 8 -1.51 -20.09 4.54
CA ILE A 8 -2.62 -19.15 4.22
C ILE A 8 -2.06 -17.79 3.79
N GLY A 9 -1.13 -17.22 4.57
CA GLY A 9 -0.52 -15.93 4.30
C GLY A 9 0.19 -15.90 2.95
N GLN A 10 0.97 -16.94 2.65
CA GLN A 10 1.70 -17.05 1.39
C GLN A 10 0.76 -17.25 0.19
N GLU A 11 -0.27 -18.07 0.35
CA GLU A 11 -1.29 -18.29 -0.68
C GLU A 11 -2.00 -16.98 -1.05
N TYR A 12 -2.47 -16.23 -0.06
CA TYR A 12 -3.13 -14.95 -0.28
C TYR A 12 -2.18 -13.89 -0.84
N ALA A 13 -0.91 -13.91 -0.43
CA ALA A 13 0.13 -13.04 -0.98
C ALA A 13 0.38 -13.34 -2.47
N ASN A 14 0.47 -14.62 -2.85
CA ASN A 14 0.66 -15.06 -4.24
C ASN A 14 -0.54 -14.68 -5.12
N LEU A 15 -1.75 -14.85 -4.59
CA LEU A 15 -3.00 -14.48 -5.27
C LEU A 15 -3.24 -12.96 -5.30
N ARG A 16 -2.47 -12.18 -4.53
CA ARG A 16 -2.59 -10.71 -4.40
C ARG A 16 -3.97 -10.25 -3.97
N ILE A 17 -4.64 -11.05 -3.16
CA ILE A 17 -5.97 -10.78 -2.63
C ILE A 17 -5.88 -10.25 -1.21
N ARG A 18 -6.93 -9.52 -0.79
CA ARG A 18 -7.03 -8.99 0.56
C ARG A 18 -6.97 -10.13 1.58
N LEU A 19 -6.17 -9.96 2.63
CA LEU A 19 -6.21 -10.80 3.83
C LEU A 19 -6.23 -9.88 5.04
N ASP A 20 -7.34 -9.89 5.78
CA ASP A 20 -7.44 -9.22 7.06
C ASP A 20 -7.62 -10.23 8.20
N THR A 21 -7.57 -9.76 9.44
CA THR A 21 -7.72 -10.59 10.64
C THR A 21 -9.00 -11.43 10.64
N ARG A 22 -10.11 -10.89 10.10
CA ARG A 22 -11.40 -11.58 10.06
C ARG A 22 -11.36 -12.70 9.03
N LEU A 23 -10.83 -12.43 7.84
CA LEU A 23 -10.71 -13.41 6.78
C LEU A 23 -9.73 -14.51 7.16
N LEU A 24 -8.60 -14.16 7.77
CA LEU A 24 -7.63 -15.13 8.27
C LEU A 24 -8.25 -16.07 9.32
N ALA A 25 -9.05 -15.53 10.25
CA ALA A 25 -9.78 -16.36 11.22
C ALA A 25 -10.76 -17.33 10.54
N HIS A 26 -11.44 -16.86 9.48
CA HIS A 26 -12.35 -17.68 8.69
C HIS A 26 -11.60 -18.80 7.94
N GLU A 27 -10.51 -18.48 7.26
CA GLU A 27 -9.66 -19.45 6.56
C GLU A 27 -9.10 -20.53 7.50
N CYS A 28 -8.63 -20.13 8.69
CA CYS A 28 -8.24 -21.08 9.71
C CYS A 28 -9.39 -22.02 10.07
N SER A 29 -10.60 -21.49 10.26
CA SER A 29 -11.78 -22.28 10.63
C SER A 29 -12.16 -23.27 9.53
N THR A 30 -12.12 -22.86 8.26
CA THR A 30 -12.37 -23.73 7.08
C THR A 30 -11.36 -24.87 7.01
N ARG A 31 -10.12 -24.66 7.45
CA ARG A 31 -9.06 -25.68 7.53
C ARG A 31 -9.08 -26.50 8.82
N GLY A 32 -10.16 -26.42 9.60
CA GLY A 32 -10.34 -27.18 10.85
C GLY A 32 -9.65 -26.59 12.07
N ILE A 33 -9.09 -25.37 11.97
CA ILE A 33 -8.44 -24.65 13.08
C ILE A 33 -9.44 -23.64 13.65
N ILE A 34 -10.12 -24.02 14.73
CA ILE A 34 -11.05 -23.13 15.43
C ILE A 34 -10.24 -22.12 16.24
N ILE A 35 -10.17 -20.88 15.75
CA ILE A 35 -9.49 -19.78 16.44
C ILE A 35 -10.35 -18.53 16.46
N SER A 36 -10.41 -17.86 17.61
CA SER A 36 -11.13 -16.60 17.73
C SER A 36 -10.38 -15.47 17.00
N LYS A 37 -11.13 -14.48 16.52
CA LYS A 37 -10.56 -13.28 15.88
C LYS A 37 -9.58 -12.55 16.80
N THR A 38 -9.86 -12.53 18.11
CA THR A 38 -9.00 -11.89 19.11
C THR A 38 -7.69 -12.64 19.28
N SER A 39 -7.72 -13.98 19.26
CA SER A 39 -6.50 -14.80 19.29
C SER A 39 -5.66 -14.63 18.03
N VAL A 40 -6.28 -14.58 16.84
CA VAL A 40 -5.60 -14.26 15.58
C VAL A 40 -4.91 -12.90 15.67
N TRP A 41 -5.63 -11.86 16.12
CA TRP A 41 -5.08 -10.52 16.25
C TRP A 41 -3.88 -10.47 17.21
N ARG A 42 -3.99 -11.10 18.40
CA ARG A 42 -2.87 -11.17 19.35
C ARG A 42 -1.66 -11.88 18.77
N HIS A 43 -1.89 -12.96 18.02
CA HIS A 43 -0.83 -13.72 17.39
C HIS A 43 -0.14 -12.91 16.28
N LEU A 44 -0.91 -12.26 15.40
CA LEU A 44 -0.38 -11.33 14.39
C LEU A 44 0.44 -10.21 15.02
N LYS A 45 0.00 -9.65 16.14
CA LYS A 45 0.76 -8.64 16.89
C LYS A 45 2.10 -9.20 17.40
N ALA A 46 2.10 -10.43 17.92
CA ALA A 46 3.33 -11.10 18.35
C ALA A 46 4.30 -11.36 17.18
N LEU A 47 3.76 -11.68 16.00
CA LEU A 47 4.51 -11.85 14.75
C LEU A 47 4.93 -10.51 14.10
N LYS A 48 4.69 -9.37 14.77
CA LYS A 48 4.96 -8.02 14.25
C LYS A 48 4.36 -7.79 12.86
N ALA A 49 3.16 -8.31 12.66
CA ALA A 49 2.49 -8.22 11.37
C ALA A 49 2.26 -6.76 10.96
N VAL A 50 2.47 -6.47 9.68
CA VAL A 50 2.23 -5.17 9.06
C VAL A 50 1.16 -5.28 7.99
N THR A 51 0.43 -4.19 7.75
CA THR A 51 -0.52 -4.12 6.64
C THR A 51 0.18 -3.54 5.42
N ARG A 52 0.11 -4.24 4.28
CA ARG A 52 0.57 -3.71 2.99
C ARG A 52 -0.57 -3.48 2.02
N ASN A 53 -0.40 -2.48 1.17
CA ASN A 53 -1.36 -2.12 0.16
C ASN A 53 -0.90 -2.66 -1.21
N LEU A 54 -1.70 -3.53 -1.80
CA LEU A 54 -1.44 -4.18 -3.10
C LEU A 54 -2.10 -3.43 -4.26
N ARG A 55 -2.50 -2.17 -4.09
CA ARG A 55 -3.07 -1.35 -5.17
C ARG A 55 -2.07 -1.21 -6.31
N ILE A 56 -2.59 -1.38 -7.53
CA ILE A 56 -1.85 -1.15 -8.76
C ILE A 56 -1.25 0.26 -8.73
N LYS A 57 0.04 0.39 -9.03
CA LYS A 57 0.74 1.67 -9.16
C LYS A 57 0.98 1.99 -10.64
N PRO A 58 0.94 3.27 -11.05
CA PRO A 58 1.41 3.61 -12.38
C PRO A 58 2.90 3.25 -12.50
N THR A 59 3.30 2.64 -13.61
CA THR A 59 4.71 2.40 -13.92
C THR A 59 5.38 3.75 -14.11
N LEU A 60 6.41 4.02 -13.31
CA LEU A 60 7.20 5.23 -13.45
C LEU A 60 8.29 4.96 -14.49
N SER A 61 8.15 5.54 -15.69
CA SER A 61 9.24 5.54 -16.67
C SER A 61 10.37 6.45 -16.19
N GLU A 62 11.55 6.28 -16.78
CA GLU A 62 12.68 7.16 -16.53
C GLU A 62 12.33 8.63 -16.83
N ASP A 63 11.65 8.91 -17.94
CA ASP A 63 11.17 10.25 -18.27
C ASP A 63 10.26 10.85 -17.19
N HIS A 64 9.30 10.07 -16.67
CA HIS A 64 8.44 10.52 -15.59
C HIS A 64 9.22 10.74 -14.29
N PHE A 65 10.24 9.93 -14.02
CA PHE A 65 11.10 10.11 -12.86
C PHE A 65 11.90 11.40 -12.96
N VAL A 66 12.56 11.65 -14.09
CA VAL A 66 13.34 12.86 -14.37
C VAL A 66 12.46 14.10 -14.31
N ALA A 67 11.28 14.08 -14.94
CA ALA A 67 10.33 15.19 -14.89
C ALA A 67 9.88 15.53 -13.45
N ARG A 68 9.62 14.50 -12.63
CA ARG A 68 9.27 14.69 -11.21
C ARG A 68 10.43 15.26 -10.41
N LEU A 69 11.67 14.82 -10.69
CA LEU A 69 12.85 15.34 -10.02
C LEU A 69 13.06 16.82 -10.36
N HIS A 70 12.98 17.19 -11.64
CA HIS A 70 13.05 18.59 -12.06
C HIS A 70 11.96 19.45 -11.42
N TYR A 71 10.73 18.96 -11.37
CA TYR A 71 9.63 19.65 -10.70
C TYR A 71 9.96 19.90 -9.22
N VAL A 72 10.40 18.88 -8.49
CA VAL A 72 10.74 19.02 -7.06
C VAL A 72 11.88 20.01 -6.85
N ILE A 73 12.93 19.96 -7.68
CA ILE A 73 14.06 20.90 -7.61
C ILE A 73 13.57 22.34 -7.85
N ASP A 74 12.70 22.57 -8.83
CA ASP A 74 12.15 23.90 -9.08
C ASP A 74 11.25 24.39 -7.93
N GLN A 75 10.63 23.50 -7.15
CA GLN A 75 9.86 23.90 -5.97
C GLN A 75 10.74 24.30 -4.79
N VAL A 76 12.07 24.20 -4.86
CA VAL A 76 12.99 24.60 -3.79
C VAL A 76 13.59 25.98 -4.11
N SER A 77 13.49 26.92 -3.17
CA SER A 77 14.16 28.22 -3.26
C SER A 77 15.66 28.05 -3.08
N GLN A 78 16.44 28.79 -3.87
CA GLN A 78 17.87 28.87 -3.64
C GLN A 78 18.15 29.60 -2.32
N PRO A 79 19.16 29.17 -1.56
CA PRO A 79 19.57 29.86 -0.34
C PRO A 79 19.99 31.29 -0.68
N HIS A 80 19.50 32.27 0.09
CA HIS A 80 19.97 33.64 -0.04
C HIS A 80 21.15 33.85 0.91
N GLY A 81 22.36 33.72 0.38
CA GLY A 81 23.60 33.76 1.16
C GLY A 81 23.76 32.57 2.11
N GLU A 82 24.64 32.70 3.11
CA GLU A 82 24.94 31.64 4.09
C GLU A 82 23.88 31.46 5.19
N VAL A 83 22.88 32.34 5.24
CA VAL A 83 21.98 32.49 6.40
C VAL A 83 20.65 31.77 6.23
N LEU A 84 20.17 31.58 5.00
CA LEU A 84 18.86 30.97 4.75
C LEU A 84 19.02 29.59 4.09
N PRO A 85 18.56 28.50 4.73
CA PRO A 85 18.64 27.17 4.16
C PRO A 85 17.70 27.05 2.94
N TYR A 86 17.90 25.99 2.15
CA TYR A 86 16.92 25.57 1.14
C TYR A 86 15.53 25.43 1.77
N GLN A 87 14.54 26.06 1.16
CA GLN A 87 13.14 25.99 1.58
C GLN A 87 12.26 25.65 0.40
N PHE A 88 11.11 25.01 0.65
CA PHE A 88 10.11 24.89 -0.40
C PHE A 88 9.47 26.25 -0.66
N LYS A 89 9.32 26.62 -1.93
CA LYS A 89 8.53 27.78 -2.35
C LYS A 89 7.11 27.63 -1.77
N ASN A 90 6.58 28.71 -1.19
CA ASN A 90 5.18 28.72 -0.77
C ASN A 90 4.28 28.69 -2.02
N GLN A 91 3.07 28.19 -1.85
CA GLN A 91 2.06 28.08 -2.91
C GLN A 91 0.82 28.91 -2.58
N TYR A 92 1.00 30.05 -1.89
CA TYR A 92 -0.12 30.88 -1.42
C TYR A 92 -0.94 31.52 -2.55
N ASP A 93 -0.32 31.69 -3.71
CA ASP A 93 -0.91 32.20 -4.95
C ASP A 93 -1.30 31.08 -5.94
N THR A 94 -1.23 29.82 -5.52
CA THR A 94 -1.53 28.66 -6.36
C THR A 94 -2.88 28.05 -5.98
N ILE A 95 -3.79 27.93 -6.95
CA ILE A 95 -5.06 27.21 -6.78
C ILE A 95 -4.88 25.79 -7.32
N HIS A 96 -4.94 24.80 -6.42
CA HIS A 96 -4.91 23.40 -6.81
C HIS A 96 -6.32 22.92 -7.18
N ILE A 97 -6.46 22.41 -8.41
CA ILE A 97 -7.70 21.80 -8.89
C ILE A 97 -7.45 20.30 -9.04
N TYR A 98 -8.33 19.50 -8.46
CA TYR A 98 -8.27 18.04 -8.57
C TYR A 98 -9.67 17.44 -8.63
N GLU A 99 -9.83 16.44 -9.48
CA GLU A 99 -11.04 15.63 -9.55
C GLU A 99 -10.80 14.29 -8.86
N SER A 100 -11.70 13.94 -7.93
CA SER A 100 -11.64 12.66 -7.23
C SER A 100 -12.92 11.87 -7.48
N TRP A 101 -12.77 10.59 -7.78
CA TRP A 101 -13.87 9.64 -7.86
C TRP A 101 -14.24 9.16 -6.45
N PHE A 102 -15.53 8.96 -6.19
CA PHE A 102 -16.01 8.26 -5.00
C PHE A 102 -16.49 6.86 -5.40
N PHE A 103 -16.06 5.84 -4.66
CA PHE A 103 -16.44 4.47 -4.94
C PHE A 103 -17.58 4.05 -4.00
N LEU A 104 -18.65 3.46 -4.56
CA LEU A 104 -19.76 2.90 -3.76
C LEU A 104 -19.33 1.65 -2.96
N ALA A 105 -18.29 0.95 -3.42
CA ALA A 105 -17.72 -0.20 -2.74
C ALA A 105 -16.26 0.07 -2.35
N ASN A 106 -15.87 -0.39 -1.15
CA ASN A 106 -14.50 -0.26 -0.67
C ASN A 106 -13.55 -1.20 -1.44
N VAL A 107 -12.80 -0.65 -2.39
CA VAL A 107 -11.69 -1.35 -3.06
C VAL A 107 -10.44 -1.29 -2.18
N ASN A 108 -10.43 -2.13 -1.13
CA ASN A 108 -9.29 -2.28 -0.23
C ASN A 108 -8.55 -3.60 -0.51
N ASN A 109 -7.49 -3.50 -1.32
CA ASN A 109 -6.54 -4.60 -1.55
C ASN A 109 -5.41 -4.54 -0.51
N GLN A 110 -5.78 -4.66 0.76
CA GLN A 110 -4.84 -4.70 1.87
C GLN A 110 -4.58 -6.13 2.29
N ILE A 111 -3.32 -6.46 2.52
CA ILE A 111 -2.90 -7.77 3.02
C ILE A 111 -2.15 -7.57 4.35
N VAL A 112 -2.53 -8.35 5.36
CA VAL A 112 -1.77 -8.46 6.61
C VAL A 112 -0.68 -9.50 6.41
N ILE A 113 0.56 -9.10 6.63
CA ILE A 113 1.76 -9.89 6.36
C ILE A 113 2.65 -9.88 7.61
N TRP A 114 3.45 -10.91 7.80
CA TRP A 114 4.39 -11.01 8.92
C TRP A 114 5.68 -11.68 8.47
N GLU A 115 6.64 -11.80 9.38
CA GLU A 115 7.95 -12.38 9.10
C GLU A 115 7.84 -13.80 8.50
N GLY A 116 8.49 -14.02 7.36
CA GLY A 116 8.44 -15.28 6.62
C GLY A 116 7.37 -15.38 5.54
N ILE A 117 6.53 -14.35 5.35
CA ILE A 117 5.65 -14.24 4.18
C ILE A 117 6.35 -13.40 3.11
N GLU A 118 6.58 -14.00 1.95
CA GLU A 118 7.05 -13.27 0.78
C GLU A 118 5.88 -12.60 0.08
N VAL A 119 5.96 -11.28 -0.07
CA VAL A 119 4.90 -10.49 -0.69
C VAL A 119 5.40 -10.03 -2.04
N PRO A 120 4.69 -10.37 -3.14
CA PRO A 120 5.02 -9.84 -4.45
C PRO A 120 4.98 -8.31 -4.44
N ASP A 121 5.87 -7.69 -5.22
CA ASP A 121 5.78 -6.25 -5.46
C ASP A 121 4.39 -5.86 -5.96
N ALA A 122 3.95 -4.67 -5.55
CA ALA A 122 2.67 -4.14 -5.99
C ALA A 122 2.66 -4.09 -7.53
N PRO A 123 1.62 -4.62 -8.19
CA PRO A 123 1.55 -4.63 -9.65
C PRO A 123 1.66 -3.20 -10.18
N THR A 124 2.40 -3.04 -11.28
CA THR A 124 2.47 -1.76 -11.99
C THR A 124 1.77 -1.85 -13.34
N CYS A 125 1.19 -0.74 -13.79
CA CYS A 125 0.59 -0.63 -15.11
C CYS A 125 0.95 0.71 -15.75
N LYS A 126 1.06 0.78 -17.08
CA LYS A 126 1.30 2.06 -17.77
C LYS A 126 0.15 3.05 -17.57
N HIS A 127 -1.09 2.58 -17.65
CA HIS A 127 -2.27 3.42 -17.46
C HIS A 127 -3.38 2.68 -16.70
N LYS A 128 -4.16 3.43 -15.91
CA LYS A 128 -5.22 2.91 -15.02
C LYS A 128 -6.64 3.03 -15.60
N SER A 129 -6.79 3.29 -16.90
CA SER A 129 -8.11 3.34 -17.56
C SER A 129 -8.89 2.04 -17.45
N HIS A 130 -8.19 0.91 -17.35
CA HIS A 130 -8.79 -0.42 -17.21
C HIS A 130 -9.46 -0.64 -15.84
N ILE A 131 -9.19 0.21 -14.85
CA ILE A 131 -9.87 0.14 -13.56
C ILE A 131 -11.25 0.76 -13.77
N VAL A 132 -12.30 -0.05 -13.61
CA VAL A 132 -13.69 0.41 -13.72
C VAL A 132 -13.91 1.56 -12.75
N LYS A 133 -14.22 2.72 -13.29
CA LYS A 133 -14.64 3.91 -12.56
C LYS A 133 -16.16 3.94 -12.62
N VAL A 134 -16.80 4.11 -11.47
CA VAL A 134 -18.24 4.42 -11.37
C VAL A 134 -18.35 5.89 -11.04
#